data_AF-X1CKS1-F1
#
_entry.id   AF-X1CKS1-F1
#
_cell.length_a   1.000
_cell.length_b   1.000
_cell.length_c   1.000
_cell.angle_alpha   90.00
_cell.angle_beta   90.00
_cell.angle_gamma   90.00
#
_symmetry.space_group_name_H-M   'P 1'
#
loop_
_entity.id
_entity.type
_entity.pdbx_description
1 polymer ?
#
loop_
_entity_poly.entity_id
_entity_poly.type
_entity_poly.pdbx_seq_one_letter_code
_entity_poly.pdbx_strand_id
1 'polypeptide(L)'
;MEKIEALSKISKAISSDLYLEDILRLIVTVTAQVMNSKICSLMLLDEKDQKLIIRATQSISEEYNKKPPLKVGEGIAGKVVKESRPIAVFDVMR
;
A
#
# COMPACT_ATOMS: atom_id res chain seq x y z
N MET A 1 -30.53 -10.90 21.65
CA MET A 1 -30.04 -9.90 20.68
C MET A 1 -28.55 -9.60 20.88
N GLU A 2 -28.06 -9.29 22.09
CA GLU A 2 -26.63 -8.97 22.35
C GLU A 2 -25.59 -9.97 21.80
N LYS A 3 -25.79 -11.28 21.97
CA LYS A 3 -24.82 -12.29 21.51
C LYS A 3 -24.63 -12.31 19.98
N ILE A 4 -25.68 -12.02 19.21
CA ILE A 4 -25.62 -11.99 17.74
C ILE A 4 -24.89 -10.73 17.28
N GLU A 5 -25.10 -9.58 17.94
CA GLU A 5 -24.35 -8.36 17.64
C GLU A 5 -22.87 -8.48 17.99
N ALA A 6 -22.54 -9.10 19.12
CA ALA A 6 -21.15 -9.37 19.51
C ALA A 6 -20.47 -10.29 18.49
N LEU A 7 -21.13 -11.38 18.08
CA LEU A 7 -20.60 -12.30 17.08
C LEU A 7 -20.46 -11.64 15.70
N SER A 8 -21.41 -10.80 15.29
CA SER A 8 -21.35 -10.02 14.05
C SER A 8 -20.22 -8.99 14.07
N LYS A 9 -20.00 -8.30 15.20
CA LYS A 9 -18.84 -7.40 15.41
C LYS A 9 -17.51 -8.16 15.34
N ILE A 10 -17.42 -9.34 15.97
CA ILE A 10 -16.21 -10.17 15.93
C ILE A 10 -15.97 -10.70 14.53
N SER A 11 -16.99 -11.22 13.85
CA SER A 11 -16.89 -11.69 12.47
C SER A 11 -16.52 -10.56 11.51
N LYS A 12 -17.08 -9.36 11.70
CA LYS A 12 -16.68 -8.16 10.95
C LYS A 12 -15.25 -7.77 11.26
N ALA A 13 -14.81 -7.78 12.51
CA ALA A 13 -13.42 -7.49 12.87
C ALA A 13 -12.46 -8.50 12.22
N ILE A 14 -12.77 -9.80 12.27
CA ILE A 14 -11.98 -10.89 11.65
C ILE A 14 -11.94 -10.76 10.13
N SER A 15 -13.02 -10.29 9.51
CA SER A 15 -13.09 -10.02 8.06
C SER A 15 -12.75 -8.57 7.69
N SER A 16 -12.35 -7.73 8.65
CA SER A 16 -12.21 -6.29 8.42
C SER A 16 -10.89 -5.94 7.77
N ASP A 17 -10.90 -4.78 7.11
CA ASP A 17 -9.74 -4.10 6.55
C ASP A 17 -8.55 -3.97 7.51
N LEU A 18 -8.76 -4.06 8.83
CA LEU A 18 -7.68 -4.07 9.83
C LEU A 18 -6.68 -5.20 9.59
N TYR A 19 -7.14 -6.43 9.31
CA TYR A 19 -6.22 -7.54 9.01
C TYR A 19 -5.46 -7.30 7.71
N LEU A 20 -6.13 -6.73 6.70
CA LEU A 20 -5.48 -6.41 5.43
C LEU A 20 -4.40 -5.35 5.62
N GLU A 21 -4.66 -4.27 6.36
CA GLU A 21 -3.65 -3.25 6.64
C GLU A 21 -2.44 -3.80 7.39
N ASP A 22 -2.66 -4.63 8.41
CA ASP A 22 -1.58 -5.26 9.17
C ASP A 22 -0.74 -6.19 8.29
N ILE A 23 -1.38 -6.98 7.42
CA ILE A 23 -0.68 -7.83 6.45
C ILE A 23 0.14 -7.00 5.46
N LEU A 24 -0.44 -5.94 4.89
CA LEU A 24 0.27 -5.07 3.96
C LEU A 24 1.46 -4.39 4.63
N ARG A 25 1.33 -3.96 5.89
CA ARG A 25 2.43 -3.41 6.71
C ARG A 25 3.52 -4.44 6.97
N LEU A 26 3.16 -5.68 7.28
CA LEU A 26 4.13 -6.76 7.46
C LEU A 26 4.91 -7.02 6.16
N ILE A 27 4.22 -7.10 5.02
CA ILE A 27 4.84 -7.31 3.71
C ILE A 27 5.88 -6.24 3.40
N VAL A 28 5.53 -4.95 3.52
CA VAL A 28 6.49 -3.86 3.23
C VAL A 28 7.65 -3.84 4.21
N THR A 29 7.42 -4.21 5.47
CA THR A 29 8.47 -4.27 6.50
C THR A 29 9.47 -5.37 6.20
N VAL A 30 8.99 -6.60 5.96
CA VAL A 30 9.85 -7.75 5.63
C VAL A 30 10.57 -7.51 4.30
N THR A 31 9.88 -6.99 3.29
CA THR A 31 10.49 -6.68 1.98
C THR A 31 11.60 -5.64 2.12
N ALA A 32 11.38 -4.57 2.89
CA ALA A 32 12.40 -3.56 3.13
C ALA A 32 13.65 -4.15 3.82
N GLN A 33 13.46 -5.04 4.79
CA GLN A 33 14.56 -5.71 5.50
C GLN A 33 15.34 -6.63 4.56
N VAL A 34 14.67 -7.51 3.80
CA VAL A 34 15.30 -8.45 2.86
C VAL A 34 16.07 -7.71 1.77
N MET A 35 15.49 -6.62 1.25
CA MET A 35 16.11 -5.81 0.20
C MET A 35 17.12 -4.79 0.72
N ASN A 36 17.29 -4.69 2.05
CA ASN A 36 18.09 -3.68 2.73
C ASN A 36 17.78 -2.24 2.23
N SER A 37 16.49 -1.94 2.03
CA SER A 37 16.01 -0.67 1.47
C SER A 37 15.68 0.35 2.56
N LYS A 38 16.00 1.62 2.30
CA LYS A 38 15.64 2.75 3.18
C LYS A 38 14.14 2.98 3.28
N ILE A 39 13.40 2.77 2.19
CA ILE A 39 11.94 2.95 2.09
C ILE A 39 11.34 1.85 1.23
N CYS A 40 10.23 1.27 1.68
CA CYS A 40 9.38 0.41 0.87
C CYS A 40 7.93 0.82 1.08
N SER A 41 7.20 1.00 -0.01
CA SER A 41 5.79 1.33 -0.01
C SER A 41 5.03 0.40 -0.94
N LEU A 42 3.79 0.10 -0.56
CA LEU A 42 2.85 -0.68 -1.34
C LEU A 42 1.66 0.22 -1.65
N MET A 43 1.41 0.37 -2.95
CA MET A 43 0.30 1.17 -3.47
C MET A 43 -0.73 0.23 -4.08
N LEU A 44 -2.01 0.48 -3.81
CA LEU A 44 -3.11 -0.21 -4.50
C LEU A 44 -3.74 0.74 -5.53
N LEU A 45 -4.15 0.17 -6.66
CA LEU A 45 -4.92 0.88 -7.67
C LEU A 45 -6.38 0.95 -7.22
N ASP A 46 -6.91 2.16 -7.11
CA ASP A 46 -8.35 2.39 -7.10
C ASP A 46 -8.87 2.31 -8.53
N GLU A 47 -9.65 1.28 -8.83
CA GLU A 47 -10.19 1.03 -10.17
C GLU A 47 -11.22 2.08 -10.60
N LYS A 48 -11.92 2.73 -9.65
CA LYS A 48 -12.96 3.72 -9.97
C LYS A 48 -12.33 5.02 -10.46
N ASP A 49 -11.31 5.47 -9.75
CA ASP A 49 -10.64 6.75 -10.00
C ASP A 49 -9.38 6.61 -10.88
N GLN A 50 -8.93 5.38 -11.16
CA GLN A 50 -7.68 5.07 -11.85
C GLN A 50 -6.47 5.75 -11.21
N LYS A 51 -6.39 5.66 -9.87
CA LYS A 51 -5.33 6.27 -9.05
C LYS A 51 -4.67 5.27 -8.12
N LEU A 52 -3.37 5.41 -7.94
CA LEU A 52 -2.56 4.65 -7.01
C LEU A 52 -2.53 5.34 -5.65
N ILE A 53 -2.92 4.60 -4.62
CA ILE A 53 -3.01 5.06 -3.24
C ILE A 53 -2.04 4.25 -2.39
N ILE A 54 -1.22 4.91 -1.58
CA ILE A 54 -0.35 4.23 -0.61
C ILE A 54 -1.25 3.55 0.43
N ARG A 55 -1.13 2.22 0.55
CA ARG A 55 -1.87 1.43 1.54
C ARG A 55 -0.98 0.93 2.67
N ALA A 56 0.32 0.78 2.43
CA ALA A 56 1.29 0.48 3.46
C ALA A 56 2.67 1.03 3.10
N THR A 57 3.44 1.36 4.13
CA THR A 57 4.86 1.73 4.02
C THR A 57 5.48 1.60 5.41
N GLN A 58 6.77 1.29 5.47
CA GLN A 58 7.51 1.32 6.75
C GLN A 58 7.96 2.74 7.14
N SER A 59 7.83 3.71 6.22
CA SER A 59 8.31 5.07 6.41
C SER A 59 7.68 5.75 7.63
N ILE A 60 8.52 6.35 8.47
CA ILE A 60 8.12 7.18 9.62
C ILE A 60 7.69 8.59 9.16
N SER A 61 8.06 9.01 7.95
CA SER A 61 7.70 10.32 7.41
C SER A 61 6.19 10.42 7.16
N GLU A 62 5.52 11.26 7.94
CA GLU A 62 4.09 11.55 7.78
C GLU A 62 3.77 12.17 6.42
N GLU A 63 4.68 13.01 5.90
CA GLU A 63 4.58 13.59 4.55
C GLU A 63 4.59 12.49 3.47
N TYR A 64 5.45 11.49 3.63
CA TYR A 64 5.50 10.36 2.69
C TYR A 64 4.20 9.54 2.73
N ASN A 65 3.65 9.33 3.93
CA ASN A 65 2.40 8.59 4.14
C ASN A 65 1.18 9.32 3.55
N LYS A 66 1.24 10.66 3.53
CA LYS A 66 0.18 11.53 3.01
C LYS A 66 0.43 12.00 1.57
N LYS A 67 1.35 11.36 0.84
CA LYS A 67 1.57 11.70 -0.57
C LYS A 67 0.26 11.61 -1.36
N PRO A 68 0.01 12.57 -2.26
CA PRO A 68 -1.20 12.56 -3.05
C PRO A 68 -1.26 11.29 -3.93
N PRO A 69 -2.47 10.76 -4.20
CA PRO A 69 -2.62 9.65 -5.12
C PRO A 69 -2.06 9.97 -6.51
N LEU A 70 -1.38 9.00 -7.13
CA LEU A 70 -0.81 9.14 -8.47
C LEU A 70 -1.75 8.60 -9.53
N LYS A 71 -1.89 9.24 -10.68
CA LYS A 71 -2.64 8.67 -11.81
C LYS A 71 -1.87 7.52 -12.46
N VAL A 72 -2.59 6.62 -13.14
CA VAL A 72 -1.94 5.63 -14.02
C VAL A 72 -1.11 6.36 -15.09
N GLY A 73 0.15 5.93 -15.27
CA GLY A 73 1.14 6.58 -16.13
C GLY A 73 1.89 7.77 -15.51
N GLU A 74 1.52 8.23 -14.31
CA GLU A 74 2.20 9.32 -13.62
C GLU A 74 3.39 8.81 -12.78
N GLY A 75 4.55 9.45 -12.94
CA GLY A 75 5.77 9.04 -12.25
C GLY A 75 6.18 7.60 -12.57
N ILE A 76 7.12 7.05 -11.77
CA ILE A 76 7.63 5.69 -11.97
C ILE A 76 6.56 4.65 -11.61
N ALA A 77 5.87 4.81 -10.47
CA ALA A 77 4.85 3.86 -10.02
C ALA A 77 3.66 3.79 -11.00
N GLY A 78 3.17 4.93 -11.49
CA GLY A 78 2.10 4.95 -12.50
C GLY A 78 2.53 4.32 -13.81
N LYS A 79 3.79 4.50 -14.23
CA LYS A 79 4.34 3.86 -15.43
C LYS A 79 4.43 2.34 -15.32
N VAL A 80 4.82 1.80 -14.15
CA VAL A 80 4.82 0.35 -13.88
C VAL A 80 3.42 -0.25 -14.10
N VAL A 81 2.38 0.40 -13.59
CA VAL A 81 1.00 -0.05 -13.76
C VAL A 81 0.57 0.00 -15.23
N LYS A 82 0.89 1.10 -15.92
CA LYS A 82 0.57 1.27 -17.35
C LYS A 82 1.25 0.23 -18.23
N GLU A 83 2.51 -0.10 -17.96
CA GLU A 83 3.32 -1.01 -18.78
C GLU A 83 3.24 -2.47 -18.31
N SER A 84 2.62 -2.74 -17.16
CA SER A 84 2.47 -4.08 -16.57
C SER A 84 3.80 -4.85 -16.47
N ARG A 85 4.88 -4.14 -16.15
CA ARG A 85 6.23 -4.70 -16.03
C ARG A 85 7.05 -4.02 -14.94
N PRO A 86 7.99 -4.71 -14.30
CA PRO A 86 8.89 -4.10 -13.32
C PRO A 86 9.80 -3.06 -13.98
N ILE A 87 10.06 -1.97 -13.24
CA ILE A 87 10.98 -0.90 -13.64
C ILE A 87 11.98 -0.68 -12.50
N ALA A 88 13.27 -0.73 -12.83
CA ALA A 88 14.35 -0.35 -11.93
C ALA A 88 14.99 0.95 -12.43
N VAL A 89 15.14 1.93 -11.54
CA VAL A 89 15.78 3.21 -11.81
C VAL A 89 16.92 3.39 -10.83
N PHE A 90 18.15 3.48 -11.33
CA PHE A 90 19.35 3.57 -10.48
C PHE A 90 19.63 4.98 -9.95
N ASP A 91 19.18 6.00 -10.68
CA ASP A 91 19.27 7.40 -10.27
C ASP A 91 17.96 8.11 -10.64
N VAL A 92 17.27 8.66 -9.64
CA VAL A 92 15.98 9.36 -9.80
C VAL A 92 16.15 10.88 -9.90
N MET A 93 17.37 11.38 -9.78
CA MET A 93 17.71 12.81 -9.87
C MET A 93 18.20 13.21 -11.27
N ARG A 94 18.35 12.24 -12.18
CA ARG A 94 18.89 12.41 -13.53
C ARG A 94 17.93 11.92 -14.60
#